data_AF-A0A974TT25-F1
#
_entry.id   AF-A0A974TT25-F1
#
_cell.length_a   1.000
_cell.length_b   1.000
_cell.length_c   1.000
_cell.angle_alpha   90.00
_cell.angle_beta   90.00
_cell.angle_gamma   90.00
#
_symmetry.space_group_name_H-M   'P 1'
#
loop_
_entity.id
_entity.type
_entity.pdbx_description
1 polymer ?
#
loop_
_entity_poly.entity_id
_entity_poly.type
_entity_poly.pdbx_seq_one_letter_code
_entity_poly.pdbx_strand_id
1 'polypeptide(L)' 'MRDYLTDRYSIRREHDGSWTIFDLFTGLAAEYYGRTTTLMDEGGSKSLCIVMNALDKQRRRQTST' A
#
# COMPACT_ATOMS: atom_id res chain seq x y z
N MET A 1 15.88 12.15 -7.62
CA MET A 1 14.87 12.05 -6.54
C MET A 1 15.14 10.75 -5.80
N ARG A 2 15.24 10.77 -4.46
CA ARG A 2 15.44 9.54 -3.67
C ARG A 2 14.10 8.83 -3.55
N ASP A 3 13.86 7.84 -4.39
CA ASP A 3 12.63 7.02 -4.50
C ASP A 3 12.24 6.30 -3.17
N TYR A 4 13.17 6.12 -2.24
CA TYR A 4 12.88 5.58 -0.91
C TYR A 4 12.17 6.57 0.05
N LEU A 5 11.95 7.82 -0.36
CA LEU A 5 11.19 8.79 0.45
C LEU A 5 9.69 8.79 0.11
N THR A 6 9.31 8.32 -1.07
CA THR A 6 7.91 8.34 -1.54
C THR A 6 7.15 7.11 -1.10
N ASP A 7 5.87 7.29 -0.79
CA ASP A 7 4.94 6.17 -0.60
C ASP A 7 4.55 5.58 -1.97
N ARG A 8 4.40 4.26 -2.00
CA ARG A 8 3.92 3.53 -3.18
C ARG A 8 2.44 3.21 -3.08
N TYR A 9 1.94 3.04 -1.86
CA TYR A 9 0.57 2.63 -1.59
C TYR A 9 -0.21 3.75 -0.93
N SER A 10 -1.52 3.77 -1.21
CA SER A 10 -2.50 4.62 -0.54
C SER A 10 -3.80 3.84 -0.32
N ILE A 11 -4.76 4.43 0.39
CA ILE A 11 -6.08 3.85 0.64
C ILE A 11 -7.17 4.62 -0.10
N ARG A 12 -8.16 3.89 -0.61
CA ARG A 12 -9.36 4.45 -1.24
C ARG A 12 -10.59 3.80 -0.63
N ARG A 13 -11.63 4.61 -0.39
CA ARG A 13 -12.96 4.11 -0.04
C ARG A 13 -13.71 3.74 -1.32
N GLU A 14 -14.23 2.53 -1.37
CA GLU A 14 -15.00 2.00 -2.49
C GLU A 14 -16.50 2.32 -2.34
N HIS A 15 -17.28 2.10 -3.40
CA HIS A 15 -18.71 2.43 -3.44
C HIS A 15 -19.53 1.67 -2.38
N ASP A 16 -19.14 0.44 -2.04
CA ASP A 16 -19.78 -0.36 -0.99
C ASP A 16 -19.40 0.10 0.44
N GLY A 17 -18.58 1.13 0.56
CA GLY A 17 -18.13 1.70 1.82
C GLY A 17 -16.90 1.00 2.41
N SER A 18 -16.43 -0.09 1.80
CA SER A 18 -15.18 -0.75 2.19
C SER A 18 -13.95 0.05 1.75
N TRP A 19 -12.79 -0.36 2.22
CA TRP A 19 -11.52 0.25 1.89
C TRP A 19 -10.61 -0.72 1.13
N THR A 20 -9.85 -0.15 0.20
CA THR A 20 -8.85 -0.85 -0.60
C THR A 20 -7.50 -0.16 -0.44
N ILE A 21 -6.43 -0.92 -0.16
CA ILE A 21 -5.06 -0.43 -0.34
C ILE A 21 -4.70 -0.65 -1.80
N PHE A 22 -4.23 0.40 -2.48
CA PHE A 22 -3.90 0.35 -3.90
C PHE A 22 -2.51 0.90 -4.18
N ASP A 23 -1.88 0.41 -5.25
CA ASP A 23 -0.61 0.91 -5.75
C ASP A 23 -0.82 2.20 -6.56
N LEU A 24 -0.14 3.28 -6.16
CA LEU A 24 -0.25 4.60 -6.78
C LEU A 24 0.19 4.63 -8.25
N PHE A 25 1.07 3.73 -8.67
CA PHE A 25 1.59 3.69 -10.04
C PHE A 25 0.69 2.90 -10.99
N THR A 26 0.04 1.84 -10.50
CA THR A 26 -0.81 0.98 -11.33
C THR A 26 -2.30 1.25 -11.15
N GLY A 27 -2.70 1.87 -10.04
CA GLY A 27 -4.09 2.05 -9.64
C GLY A 27 -4.77 0.76 -9.14
N LEU A 28 -4.07 -0.38 -9.18
CA LEU A 28 -4.62 -1.68 -8.83
C LEU A 28 -4.57 -1.93 -7.32
N ALA A 29 -5.47 -2.78 -6.84
CA ALA A 29 -5.44 -3.24 -5.45
C ALA A 29 -4.09 -3.93 -5.16
N ALA A 30 -3.51 -3.61 -4.02
CA ALA A 30 -2.25 -4.17 -3.60
C ALA A 30 -2.45 -5.58 -3.03
N GLU A 31 -1.40 -6.39 -3.07
CA GLU A 31 -1.38 -7.72 -2.48
C GLU A 31 -0.48 -7.75 -1.25
N TYR A 32 -0.95 -8.38 -0.19
CA TYR A 32 -0.19 -8.60 1.04
C TYR A 32 -0.33 -10.05 1.49
N TYR A 33 0.78 -10.79 1.52
CA TYR A 33 0.83 -12.24 1.83
C TYR A 33 -0.19 -13.08 1.03
N GLY A 34 -0.25 -12.92 -0.30
CA GLY A 34 -1.15 -13.73 -1.13
C GLY A 34 -2.61 -13.25 -1.12
N ARG A 35 -2.93 -12.15 -0.44
CA ARG A 35 -4.30 -11.64 -0.30
C ARG A 35 -4.41 -10.25 -0.88
N THR A 36 -5.43 -10.05 -1.72
CA THR A 36 -5.82 -8.73 -2.20
C THR A 36 -6.35 -7.90 -1.03
N THR A 37 -5.86 -6.67 -0.90
CA THR A 37 -6.18 -5.75 0.20
C THR A 37 -7.44 -4.94 -0.10
N THR A 38 -8.54 -5.63 -0.37
CA THR A 38 -9.89 -5.10 -0.65
C THR A 38 -10.86 -5.49 0.46
N LEU A 39 -12.05 -4.88 0.48
CA LEU A 39 -13.11 -5.19 1.46
C LEU A 39 -12.66 -5.01 2.91
N MET A 40 -11.71 -4.10 3.14
CA MET A 40 -11.14 -3.84 4.46
C MET A 40 -11.94 -2.77 5.20
N ASP A 41 -11.84 -2.76 6.53
CA ASP A 41 -12.26 -1.61 7.32
C ASP A 41 -11.23 -0.46 7.24
N GLU A 42 -11.65 0.75 7.62
CA GLU A 42 -10.79 1.94 7.54
C GLU A 42 -9.54 1.84 8.42
N GLY A 43 -9.69 1.35 9.65
CA GLY A 43 -8.62 1.30 10.64
C GLY A 43 -7.54 0.30 10.26
N GLY A 44 -7.97 -0.90 9.85
CA GLY A 44 -7.10 -1.94 9.29
C GLY A 44 -6.36 -1.47 8.04
N SER A 45 -7.07 -0.80 7.12
CA SER A 45 -6.47 -0.26 5.89
C SER A 45 -5.41 0.79 6.16
N LYS A 46 -5.66 1.75 7.06
CA LYS A 46 -4.69 2.78 7.45
C LYS A 46 -3.44 2.15 8.04
N SER A 47 -3.61 1.24 9.00
CA SER A 47 -2.51 0.59 9.71
C SER A 47 -1.65 -0.25 8.77
N LEU A 48 -2.27 -1.06 7.92
CA LEU A 48 -1.56 -1.91 6.97
C LEU A 48 -0.87 -1.09 5.86
N CYS A 49 -1.50 -0.01 5.35
CA CYS A 49 -0.90 0.86 4.34
C CYS A 49 0.43 1.49 4.83
N ILE A 50 0.50 1.88 6.11
CA ILE A 50 1.74 2.39 6.73
C ILE A 50 2.84 1.31 6.70
N VAL A 51 2.50 0.08 7.11
CA VAL A 51 3.43 -1.06 7.11
C VAL A 51 3.92 -1.37 5.70
N MET A 52 3.01 -1.45 4.73
CA MET A 52 3.36 -1.76 3.34
C MET A 52 4.29 -0.71 2.74
N ASN A 53 4.07 0.57 3.01
CA ASN A 53 4.97 1.65 2.58
C ASN A 53 6.34 1.58 3.27
N ALA A 54 6.39 1.26 4.56
CA ALA A 54 7.66 1.10 5.26
C ALA A 54 8.49 -0.06 4.69
N LEU A 55 7.86 -1.22 4.45
CA LEU A 55 8.50 -2.39 3.85
C LEU A 55 9.00 -2.12 2.43
N ASP A 56 8.20 -1.44 1.63
CA ASP A 56 8.56 -1.08 0.26
C ASP A 56 9.73 -0.09 0.20
N LYS A 57 9.76 0.92 1.09
CA LYS A 57 10.93 1.82 1.25
C LYS A 57 12.18 1.06 1.70
N GLN A 58 12.05 0.13 2.64
CA GLN A 58 13.16 -0.71 3.09
C GLN A 58 13.72 -1.56 1.94
N ARG A 59 12.85 -2.20 1.17
CA ARG A 59 13.23 -2.98 -0.01
C ARG A 59 13.98 -2.12 -1.04
N ARG A 60 13.45 -0.94 -1.40
CA ARG A 60 14.12 -0.04 -2.36
C ARG A 60 15.50 0.43 -1.88
N ARG A 61 15.67 0.68 -0.58
CA ARG A 61 16.99 1.01 0.00
C ARG A 61 18.01 -0.11 -0.20
N GLN A 62 17.59 -1.37 -0.03
CA GLN A 62 18.47 -2.54 -0.19
C GLN A 62 18.83 -2.78 -1.66
N THR A 63 17.91 -2.55 -2.60
CA THR A 63 18.15 -2.74 -4.04
C THR A 63 18.97 -1.60 -4.67
N SER A 64 19.09 -0.45 -4.00
CA SER A 64 19.86 0.70 -4.49
C SER A 64 21.35 0.67 -4.11
N THR A 65 21.85 -0.45 -3.58
CA THR A 65 23.25 -0.70 -3.22
C THR A 65 23.83 -1.75 -4.15
#